data_AF-A0A497MSQ7-F1
#
_entry.id   AF-A0A497MSQ7-F1
#
_cell.length_a   1.000
_cell.length_b   1.000
_cell.length_c   1.000
_cell.angle_alpha   90.00
_cell.angle_beta   90.00
_cell.angle_gamma   90.00
#
_symmetry.space_group_name_H-M   'P 1'
#
loop_
_entity.id
_entity.type
_entity.pdbx_description
1 polymer ?
#
loop_
_entity_poly.entity_id
_entity_poly.type
_entity_poly.pdbx_seq_one_letter_code
_entity_poly.pdbx_strand_id
1 'polypeptide(L)' 'MERRIRVLIAKPGLNSHDRGAKVVARALRDAGMEVIYTGLRQTPEQIVE' A
#
# COMPACT_ATOMS: atom_id res chain seq x y z
N MET A 1 0.39 -17.58 17.90
CA MET A 1 0.91 -16.24 17.53
C MET A 1 -0.20 -15.54 16.78
N GLU A 2 -0.60 -14.36 17.22
CA GLU A 2 -1.65 -13.59 16.54
C GLU A 2 -1.13 -13.13 15.18
N ARG A 3 -1.87 -13.42 14.10
CA ARG A 3 -1.42 -13.09 12.74
C ARG A 3 -1.62 -11.59 12.54
N ARG A 4 -0.53 -10.84 12.33
CA ARG A 4 -0.62 -9.40 12.01
C ARG A 4 -1.45 -9.20 10.76
N ILE A 5 -2.33 -8.20 10.79
CA ILE A 5 -3.09 -7.77 9.62
C ILE A 5 -2.09 -7.24 8.58
N ARG A 6 -2.20 -7.74 7.35
CA ARG A 6 -1.36 -7.34 6.21
C ARG A 6 -2.19 -6.50 5.25
N VAL A 7 -1.66 -5.36 4.83
CA VAL A 7 -2.34 -4.42 3.93
C VAL A 7 -1.47 -4.12 2.73
N LEU A 8 -2.03 -4.32 1.53
CA LEU A 8 -1.45 -3.87 0.27
C LEU A 8 -2.08 -2.54 -0.13
N ILE A 9 -1.25 -1.51 -0.32
CA ILE A 9 -1.67 -0.21 -0.84
C ILE A 9 -1.04 -0.06 -2.22
N ALA A 10 -1.90 -0.08 -3.25
CA ALA A 10 -1.49 0.04 -4.63
C ALA A 10 -2.28 1.13 -5.35
N LYS A 11 -1.67 1.69 -6.39
CA LYS A 11 -2.32 2.69 -7.24
C LYS A 11 -1.97 2.47 -8.70
N PRO A 12 -2.87 1.85 -9.48
CA PRO A 12 -2.56 1.46 -10.85
C PRO A 12 -2.43 2.67 -11.78
N GLY A 13 -1.56 2.52 -12.78
CA GLY A 13 -1.43 3.45 -13.90
C GLY A 13 -0.78 4.80 -13.55
N LEU A 14 -1.18 5.85 -14.28
CA LEU A 14 -0.52 7.16 -14.28
C LEU A 14 -1.00 8.12 -13.19
N ASN A 15 -1.85 7.67 -12.27
CA ASN A 15 -2.29 8.51 -11.17
C ASN A 15 -1.06 8.99 -10.38
N SER A 16 -0.88 10.30 -10.20
CA SER A 16 0.26 10.90 -9.50
C SER A 16 -0.03 11.30 -8.04
N HIS A 17 -1.31 11.31 -7.64
CA HIS A 17 -1.74 11.63 -6.27
C HIS A 17 -1.25 10.59 -5.26
N ASP A 18 -0.14 10.87 -4.60
CA ASP A 18 0.54 9.88 -3.76
C ASP A 18 0.49 10.20 -2.26
N ARG A 19 0.31 11.48 -1.93
CA ARG A 19 0.39 11.96 -0.55
C ARG A 19 -0.57 11.24 0.38
N GLY A 20 -1.83 11.06 -0.04
CA GLY A 20 -2.84 10.36 0.76
C GLY A 20 -2.48 8.90 1.02
N ALA A 21 -2.01 8.17 0.00
CA ALA A 21 -1.57 6.78 0.13
C ALA A 21 -0.42 6.64 1.13
N LYS A 22 0.56 7.55 1.10
CA LYS A 22 1.67 7.57 2.07
C LYS A 22 1.23 7.86 3.51
N VAL A 23 0.27 8.77 3.69
CA VAL A 23 -0.28 9.08 5.02
C VAL A 23 -1.01 7.86 5.59
N VAL A 24 -1.86 7.22 4.80
CA VAL A 24 -2.57 5.99 5.21
C VAL A 24 -1.58 4.87 5.51
N ALA A 25 -0.58 4.67 4.65
CA ALA A 25 0.44 3.64 4.85
C ALA A 25 1.19 3.83 6.18
N ARG A 26 1.53 5.08 6.52
CA ARG A 26 2.17 5.41 7.79
C ARG A 26 1.26 5.12 8.98
N ALA A 27 0.01 5.58 8.93
CA ALA A 27 -0.96 5.38 10.02
C ALA A 27 -1.20 3.88 10.31
N LEU A 28 -1.32 3.05 9.27
CA LEU A 28 -1.52 1.62 9.43
C LEU A 28 -0.29 0.91 10.02
N ARG A 29 0.93 1.34 9.66
CA ARG A 29 2.17 0.84 10.29
C ARG A 29 2.25 1.22 11.76
N ASP A 30 1.90 2.46 12.09
CA ASP A 30 1.88 2.94 13.48
C ASP A 30 0.84 2.18 14.32
N ALA A 31 -0.24 1.71 13.70
CA ALA A 31 -1.23 0.81 14.31
C ALA A 31 -0.78 -0.67 14.41
N GLY A 32 0.46 -0.99 14.03
CA GLY A 32 1.04 -2.34 14.16
C GLY A 32 0.77 -3.29 12.98
N MET A 33 0.20 -2.80 11.88
CA MET A 33 -0.04 -3.62 10.68
C MET A 33 1.23 -3.79 9.83
N GLU A 34 1.30 -4.90 9.09
CA GLU A 34 2.30 -5.08 8.04
C GLU A 34 1.78 -4.42 6.76
N VAL A 35 2.46 -3.37 6.28
CA VAL A 35 1.98 -2.56 5.16
C VAL A 35 2.97 -2.57 3.99
N ILE A 36 2.50 -3.07 2.85
CA ILE A 36 3.20 -3.08 1.58
C ILE A 36 2.63 -1.96 0.72
N TYR A 37 3.48 -1.03 0.29
CA TYR A 37 3.12 0.05 -0.61
C TYR A 37 3.85 -0.13 -1.93
N THR A 38 3.13 -0.31 -3.04
CA THR A 38 3.71 -0.70 -4.34
C THR A 38 4.34 0.46 -5.11
N GLY A 39 4.15 1.69 -4.66
CA GLY A 39 4.62 2.87 -5.39
C GLY A 39 3.65 3.31 -6.49
N LEU A 40 4.17 4.16 -7.37
CA LEU A 40 3.43 4.70 -8.52
C LEU A 40 3.68 3.85 -9.77
N ARG A 41 2.81 4.03 -10.78
CA ARG A 41 3.00 3.49 -12.14
C ARG A 41 3.09 1.97 -12.21
N GLN A 42 2.37 1.29 -11.34
CA GLN A 42 2.20 -0.17 -11.41
C GLN A 42 1.06 -0.50 -12.37
N THR A 43 1.20 -1.55 -13.17
CA THR A 43 0.08 -2.14 -13.90
C THR A 43 -0.77 -3.00 -12.95
N PRO A 44 -2.04 -3.28 -13.28
CA PRO A 44 -2.85 -4.22 -12.50
C PRO A 44 -2.18 -5.58 -12.31
N GLU A 45 -1.50 -6.10 -13.33
CA GLU A 45 -0.79 -7.39 -13.30
C GLU A 45 0.35 -7.36 -12.27
N GLN A 46 1.13 -6.28 -12.24
CA GLN A 46 2.20 -6.09 -11.23
C GLN A 46 1.69 -5.99 -9.79
N ILE A 47 0.40 -5.72 -9.57
CA ILE A 47 -0.20 -5.60 -8.24
C ILE A 47 -0.72 -6.96 -7.73
N VAL A 48 -1.16 -7.83 -8.64
CA VAL A 48 -1.83 -9.10 -8.29
C VAL A 48 -0.90 -10.31 -8.29
N GLU A 49 0.23 -10.25 -9.01
CA GLU A 49 1.32 -11.23 -8.97
C GLU A 49 2.23 -11.02 -7.75
#